data_AF-A0A433SLJ7-F1
#
_entry.id   AF-A0A433SLJ7-F1
#
_cell.length_a   1.000
_cell.length_b   1.000
_cell.length_c   1.000
_cell.angle_alpha   90.00
_cell.angle_beta   90.00
_cell.angle_gamma   90.00
#
_symmetry.space_group_name_H-M   'P 1'
#
loop_
_entity.id
_entity.type
_entity.pdbx_description
1 polymer ?
#
loop_
_entity_poly.entity_id
_entity_poly.type
_entity_poly.pdbx_seq_one_letter_code
_entity_poly.pdbx_strand_id
1 'polypeptide(L)'
;PTLDAIDIDAAVSQLKETLQGLERQTTRNRLVVKDLTRQTLMNRFQAEERQGDSGIVQVRYDKLGSRNYHHTTFIGNSFVAVHDHSDTIDTCGMGEFIGILNGVEFRTRHNDYRLVMPSRTSKAWHAYDEIPTPPVPQSVLDKPNLENSLGEEQKPQPPRQEWKLDIWRRRTEDKMGEALQGIHQQICPTDPTKYPPPTELININTNPPSRAEIAKGIKSLK
;
A
#
# COMPACT_ATOMS: atom_id res chain seq x y z
N PRO A 1 59.04 45.26 0.14
CA PRO A 1 59.00 44.08 1.03
C PRO A 1 60.09 43.09 0.64
N THR A 2 61.12 42.97 1.49
CA THR A 2 62.21 42.01 1.32
C THR A 2 61.66 40.58 1.35
N LEU A 3 62.23 39.69 0.53
CA LEU A 3 61.85 38.27 0.44
C LEU A 3 61.95 37.55 1.80
N ASP A 4 62.72 38.10 2.74
CA ASP A 4 62.93 37.57 4.10
C ASP A 4 61.71 37.70 5.03
N ALA A 5 60.64 38.39 4.60
CA ALA A 5 59.41 38.57 5.38
C ALA A 5 58.32 37.53 5.05
N ILE A 6 58.57 36.61 4.11
CA ILE A 6 57.63 35.54 3.77
C ILE A 6 58.03 34.30 4.55
N ASP A 7 57.17 33.88 5.48
CA ASP A 7 57.28 32.60 6.16
C ASP A 7 56.91 31.48 5.17
N ILE A 8 57.94 30.97 4.49
CA ILE A 8 57.82 29.92 3.48
C ILE A 8 57.21 28.65 4.09
N ASP A 9 57.51 28.35 5.36
CA ASP A 9 57.01 27.15 6.03
C ASP A 9 55.51 27.25 6.34
N ALA A 10 55.04 28.44 6.73
CA ALA A 10 53.62 28.71 6.89
C ALA A 10 52.87 28.61 5.55
N ALA A 11 53.43 29.17 4.47
CA ALA A 11 52.84 29.10 3.13
C ALA A 11 52.76 27.65 2.60
N VAL A 12 53.82 26.86 2.79
CA VAL A 12 53.85 25.44 2.41
C VAL A 12 52.86 24.62 3.24
N SER A 13 52.70 24.94 4.53
CA SER A 13 51.73 24.27 5.40
C SER A 13 50.29 24.53 4.98
N GLN A 14 49.95 25.78 4.65
CA GLN A 14 48.63 26.14 4.10
C GLN A 14 48.37 25.47 2.74
N LEU A 15 49.38 25.40 1.87
CA LEU A 15 49.28 24.69 0.59
C LEU A 15 49.03 23.19 0.80
N LYS A 16 49.68 22.55 1.77
CA LYS A 16 49.42 21.14 2.11
C LYS A 16 47.99 20.92 2.62
N GLU A 17 47.50 21.80 3.49
CA GLU A 17 46.14 21.71 4.03
C GLU A 17 45.08 21.89 2.94
N THR A 18 45.25 22.88 2.06
CA THR A 18 44.35 23.11 0.92
C THR A 18 44.36 21.94 -0.05
N LEU A 19 45.54 21.34 -0.34
CA LEU A 19 45.65 20.16 -1.21
C LEU A 19 44.91 18.95 -0.62
N GLN A 20 45.08 18.68 0.69
CA GLN A 20 44.34 17.64 1.39
C GLN A 20 42.84 17.90 1.41
N GLY A 21 42.42 19.17 1.58
CA GLY A 21 41.04 19.59 1.48
C GLY A 21 40.45 19.28 0.10
N LEU A 22 41.20 19.59 -0.96
CA LEU A 22 40.82 19.35 -2.35
C LEU A 22 40.70 17.84 -2.66
N GLU A 23 41.62 17.02 -2.15
CA GLU A 23 41.57 15.56 -2.28
C GLU A 23 40.32 14.96 -1.60
N ARG A 24 40.00 15.44 -0.39
CA ARG A 24 38.78 15.05 0.33
C ARG A 24 37.53 15.46 -0.43
N GLN A 25 37.51 16.66 -0.98
CA GLN A 25 36.38 17.16 -1.78
C GLN A 25 36.22 16.36 -3.08
N THR A 26 37.32 16.07 -3.77
CA THR A 26 37.32 15.22 -4.97
C THR A 26 36.79 13.82 -4.68
N THR A 27 37.21 13.23 -3.56
CA THR A 27 36.73 11.91 -3.12
C THR A 27 35.25 11.94 -2.79
N ARG A 28 34.77 12.96 -2.06
CA ARG A 28 33.35 13.13 -1.74
C ARG A 28 32.50 13.31 -3.00
N ASN A 29 32.95 14.13 -3.95
CA ASN A 29 32.24 14.35 -5.21
C ASN A 29 32.14 13.06 -6.02
N ARG A 30 33.20 12.25 -6.08
CA ARG A 30 33.17 10.94 -6.74
C ARG A 30 32.12 10.00 -6.11
N LEU A 31 32.01 9.97 -4.79
CA LEU A 31 31.01 9.16 -4.10
C LEU A 31 29.59 9.65 -4.41
N VAL A 32 29.35 10.95 -4.35
CA VAL A 32 28.03 11.54 -4.68
C VAL A 32 27.65 11.25 -6.14
N VAL A 33 28.59 11.40 -7.08
CA VAL A 33 28.34 11.09 -8.50
C VAL A 33 28.04 9.59 -8.68
N LYS A 34 28.76 8.71 -7.98
CA LYS A 34 28.51 7.26 -8.02
C LYS A 34 27.10 6.93 -7.52
N ASP A 35 26.71 7.50 -6.39
CA ASP A 35 25.40 7.22 -5.77
C ASP A 35 24.26 7.80 -6.61
N LEU A 36 24.43 9.00 -7.16
CA LEU A 36 23.47 9.62 -8.07
C LEU A 36 23.34 8.82 -9.37
N THR A 37 24.45 8.34 -9.93
CA THR A 37 24.43 7.48 -11.12
C THR A 37 23.64 6.20 -10.84
N ARG A 38 23.88 5.57 -9.68
CA ARG A 38 23.13 4.38 -9.26
C ARG A 38 21.65 4.68 -9.14
N GLN A 39 21.27 5.77 -8.47
CA GLN A 39 19.87 6.16 -8.32
C GLN A 39 19.21 6.44 -9.67
N THR A 40 19.90 7.13 -10.58
CA THR A 40 19.38 7.48 -11.91
C THR A 40 19.15 6.23 -12.76
N LEU A 41 20.09 5.28 -12.74
CA LEU A 41 19.93 4.01 -13.46
C LEU A 41 18.76 3.19 -12.90
N MET A 42 18.60 3.13 -11.57
CA MET A 42 17.46 2.43 -10.96
C MET A 42 16.12 3.09 -11.30
N ASN A 43 16.06 4.42 -11.30
CA ASN A 43 14.84 5.16 -11.67
C ASN A 43 14.50 4.94 -13.15
N ARG A 44 15.51 4.93 -14.03
CA ARG A 44 15.31 4.69 -15.45
C ARG A 44 14.85 3.26 -15.73
N PHE A 45 15.45 2.28 -15.08
CA PHE A 45 15.02 0.88 -15.17
C PHE A 45 13.55 0.72 -14.76
N GLN A 46 13.14 1.31 -13.63
CA GLN A 46 11.74 1.29 -13.19
C GLN A 46 10.79 1.99 -14.17
N ALA A 47 11.24 3.07 -14.81
CA ALA A 47 10.43 3.75 -15.82
C ALA A 47 10.31 2.95 -17.12
N GLU A 48 11.35 2.21 -17.51
CA GLU A 48 11.35 1.36 -18.70
C GLU A 48 10.49 0.11 -18.51
N GLU A 49 10.52 -0.54 -17.33
CA GLU A 49 9.60 -1.64 -17.03
C GLU A 49 8.12 -1.21 -17.06
N ARG A 50 7.85 0.05 -16.76
CA ARG A 50 6.52 0.66 -16.85
C ARG A 50 6.06 0.94 -18.29
N GLN A 51 6.96 1.00 -19.26
CA GLN A 51 6.64 1.35 -20.65
C GLN A 51 6.31 0.13 -21.53
N GLY A 52 6.60 -1.09 -21.06
CA GLY A 52 6.36 -2.32 -21.81
C GLY A 52 4.93 -2.86 -21.69
N ASP A 53 4.33 -2.79 -20.50
CA ASP A 53 3.07 -3.45 -20.19
C ASP A 53 2.05 -2.49 -19.56
N SER A 54 0.77 -2.79 -19.76
CA SER A 54 -0.32 -2.08 -19.07
C SER A 54 -0.60 -2.74 -17.72
N GLY A 55 -0.87 -1.93 -16.70
CA GLY A 55 -1.08 -2.45 -15.36
C GLY A 55 -1.40 -1.40 -14.32
N ILE A 56 -1.63 -1.87 -13.10
CA ILE A 56 -1.88 -1.02 -11.93
C ILE A 56 -0.59 -0.94 -11.12
N VAL A 57 -0.09 0.28 -10.95
CA VAL A 57 1.14 0.55 -10.21
C VAL A 57 0.84 0.55 -8.72
N GLN A 58 -0.18 1.31 -8.32
CA GLN A 58 -0.43 1.59 -6.92
C GLN A 58 -1.84 2.14 -6.69
N VAL A 59 -2.48 1.74 -5.58
CA VAL A 59 -3.68 2.39 -5.05
C VAL A 59 -3.32 3.44 -4.01
N ARG A 60 -4.27 4.33 -3.68
CA ARG A 60 -4.07 5.31 -2.60
C ARG A 60 -3.54 4.64 -1.33
N TYR A 61 -2.51 5.23 -0.75
CA TYR A 61 -1.97 4.82 0.54
C TYR A 61 -3.04 4.89 1.63
N ASP A 62 -3.44 3.74 2.15
CA ASP A 62 -4.31 3.58 3.32
C ASP A 62 -3.53 3.06 4.54
N LYS A 63 -2.41 2.37 4.30
CA LYS A 63 -1.53 1.81 5.33
C LYS A 63 -0.07 2.15 5.06
N LEU A 64 0.59 2.61 6.12
CA LEU A 64 2.04 2.80 6.14
C LEU A 64 2.65 1.76 7.07
N GLY A 65 3.59 0.97 6.55
CA GLY A 65 4.32 -0.01 7.33
C GLY A 65 5.75 0.46 7.63
N SER A 66 6.39 -0.21 8.58
CA SER A 66 7.80 0.02 8.94
C SER A 66 8.79 -0.31 7.82
N ARG A 67 8.34 -1.03 6.78
CA ARG A 67 9.13 -1.46 5.62
C ARG A 67 8.32 -1.20 4.35
N ASN A 68 9.00 -1.02 3.22
CA ASN A 68 8.34 -0.74 1.94
C ASN A 68 7.36 -1.85 1.54
N TYR A 69 7.67 -3.11 1.73
CA TYR A 69 6.72 -4.19 1.39
C TYR A 69 5.56 -4.35 2.39
N HIS A 70 5.55 -3.58 3.48
CA HIS A 70 4.40 -3.47 4.39
C HIS A 70 3.47 -2.30 4.01
N HIS A 71 3.77 -1.55 2.94
CA HIS A 71 2.84 -0.55 2.41
C HIS A 71 1.87 -1.17 1.40
N THR A 72 0.73 -0.52 1.23
CA THR A 72 -0.27 -0.89 0.21
C THR A 72 0.25 -0.55 -1.19
N THR A 73 0.25 -1.56 -2.08
CA THR A 73 0.64 -1.43 -3.49
C THR A 73 -0.60 -1.39 -4.39
N PHE A 74 -0.82 -2.38 -5.26
CA PHE A 74 -2.04 -2.54 -6.07
C PHE A 74 -3.14 -3.32 -5.32
N ILE A 75 -2.78 -3.97 -4.19
CA ILE A 75 -3.71 -4.63 -3.27
C ILE A 75 -3.52 -4.03 -1.87
N GLY A 76 -4.61 -3.54 -1.29
CA GLY A 76 -4.69 -3.07 0.09
C GLY A 76 -5.66 -3.91 0.92
N ASN A 77 -6.68 -3.27 1.50
CA ASN A 77 -7.82 -3.99 2.05
C ASN A 77 -8.62 -4.76 0.98
N SER A 78 -8.61 -4.27 -0.25
CA SER A 78 -9.24 -4.87 -1.43
C SER A 78 -8.39 -4.61 -2.67
N PHE A 79 -8.66 -5.34 -3.75
CA PHE A 79 -8.05 -5.09 -5.06
C PHE A 79 -8.49 -3.72 -5.59
N VAL A 80 -7.55 -2.86 -5.99
CA VAL A 80 -7.82 -1.50 -6.51
C VAL A 80 -8.65 -0.63 -5.54
N ALA A 81 -8.61 -0.94 -4.25
CA ALA A 81 -9.45 -0.29 -3.25
C ALA A 81 -10.96 -0.30 -3.61
N VAL A 82 -11.44 -1.37 -4.24
CA VAL A 82 -12.87 -1.57 -4.50
C VAL A 82 -13.62 -1.82 -3.19
N HIS A 83 -14.68 -1.07 -2.93
CA HIS A 83 -15.48 -1.15 -1.71
C HIS A 83 -16.96 -0.84 -1.99
N ASP A 84 -17.83 -1.18 -1.06
CA ASP A 84 -19.24 -0.83 -1.11
C ASP A 84 -19.46 0.63 -0.68
N HIS A 85 -20.43 1.30 -1.32
CA HIS A 85 -20.98 2.57 -0.85
C HIS A 85 -22.34 2.28 -0.24
N SER A 86 -22.37 1.90 1.03
CA SER A 86 -23.60 1.46 1.70
C SER A 86 -24.65 2.58 1.83
N ASP A 87 -24.27 3.83 1.59
CA ASP A 87 -25.15 5.00 1.54
C ASP A 87 -25.80 5.23 0.16
N THR A 88 -25.34 4.53 -0.88
CA THR A 88 -25.81 4.70 -2.25
C THR A 88 -26.24 3.36 -2.86
N ILE A 89 -27.49 3.26 -3.29
CA ILE A 89 -28.03 2.03 -3.90
C ILE A 89 -27.26 1.63 -5.16
N ASP A 90 -27.01 0.32 -5.30
CA ASP A 90 -26.34 -0.30 -6.44
C ASP A 90 -24.99 0.33 -6.82
N THR A 91 -24.28 0.93 -5.87
CA THR A 91 -23.03 1.66 -6.16
C THR A 91 -21.82 0.96 -5.56
N CYS A 92 -20.85 0.68 -6.42
CA CYS A 92 -19.56 0.13 -6.05
C CYS A 92 -18.49 1.22 -6.19
N GLY A 93 -17.84 1.54 -5.08
CA GLY A 93 -16.76 2.52 -5.06
C GLY A 93 -15.44 1.88 -5.45
N MET A 94 -14.65 2.62 -6.23
CA MET A 94 -13.29 2.27 -6.56
C MET A 94 -12.38 3.42 -6.15
N GLY A 95 -11.44 3.12 -5.25
CA GLY A 95 -10.50 4.11 -4.77
C GLY A 95 -9.57 4.63 -5.87
N GLU A 96 -8.85 5.69 -5.55
CA GLU A 96 -7.84 6.24 -6.46
C GLU A 96 -6.74 5.22 -6.73
N PHE A 97 -6.35 5.09 -7.98
CA PHE A 97 -5.18 4.30 -8.37
C PHE A 97 -4.36 5.01 -9.44
N ILE A 98 -3.10 4.59 -9.53
CA ILE A 98 -2.15 4.95 -10.57
C ILE A 98 -2.04 3.74 -11.48
N GLY A 99 -2.42 3.92 -12.73
CA GLY A 99 -2.36 2.91 -13.77
C GLY A 99 -1.46 3.35 -14.91
N ILE A 100 -0.95 2.38 -15.64
CA ILE A 100 -0.27 2.60 -16.90
C ILE A 100 -1.05 1.86 -17.98
N LEU A 101 -1.40 2.57 -19.04
CA LEU A 101 -2.03 2.00 -20.22
C LEU A 101 -1.20 2.40 -21.42
N ASN A 102 -0.62 1.41 -22.12
CA ASN A 102 0.25 1.63 -23.28
C ASN A 102 1.38 2.65 -23.02
N GLY A 103 2.03 2.54 -21.86
CA GLY A 103 3.13 3.42 -21.46
C GLY A 103 2.72 4.83 -20.97
N VAL A 104 1.42 5.14 -20.97
CA VAL A 104 0.90 6.39 -20.39
C VAL A 104 0.49 6.15 -18.95
N GLU A 105 1.21 6.79 -18.02
CA GLU A 105 0.85 6.80 -16.60
C GLU A 105 -0.28 7.82 -16.36
N PHE A 106 -1.34 7.38 -15.71
CA PHE A 106 -2.44 8.25 -15.29
C PHE A 106 -2.84 7.93 -13.86
N ARG A 107 -3.34 8.95 -13.17
CA ARG A 107 -3.90 8.83 -11.83
C ARG A 107 -5.39 9.08 -11.89
N THR A 108 -6.18 8.17 -11.34
CA THR A 108 -7.61 8.39 -11.19
C THR A 108 -7.92 9.14 -9.91
N ARG A 109 -9.09 9.77 -9.89
CA ARG A 109 -9.76 10.13 -8.63
C ARG A 109 -10.54 8.92 -8.13
N HIS A 110 -11.18 9.11 -6.99
CA HIS A 110 -12.13 8.14 -6.47
C HIS A 110 -13.29 8.06 -7.46
N ASN A 111 -13.54 6.87 -7.99
CA ASN A 111 -14.54 6.63 -9.01
C ASN A 111 -15.60 5.69 -8.46
N ASP A 112 -16.84 6.16 -8.40
CA ASP A 112 -17.96 5.33 -8.00
C ASP A 112 -18.72 4.88 -9.25
N TYR A 113 -18.98 3.58 -9.33
CA TYR A 113 -19.70 2.97 -10.44
C TYR A 113 -21.06 2.47 -9.96
N ARG A 114 -22.12 3.06 -10.51
CA ARG A 114 -23.47 2.55 -10.34
C ARG A 114 -23.68 1.35 -11.27
N LEU A 115 -24.11 0.24 -10.71
CA LEU A 115 -24.50 -0.95 -11.44
C LEU A 115 -25.88 -0.73 -12.05
N VAL A 116 -25.96 -0.84 -13.38
CA VAL A 116 -27.18 -0.68 -14.15
C VAL A 116 -27.24 -1.77 -15.22
N MET A 117 -28.43 -2.05 -15.72
CA MET A 117 -28.62 -2.95 -16.88
C MET A 117 -28.90 -2.15 -18.15
N PRO A 118 -28.49 -2.65 -19.34
CA PRO A 118 -28.83 -1.99 -20.60
C PRO A 118 -30.36 -1.91 -20.74
N SER A 119 -30.86 -0.78 -21.25
CA SER A 119 -32.31 -0.60 -21.35
C SER A 119 -32.94 -1.64 -22.27
N ARG A 120 -34.01 -2.29 -21.80
CA ARG A 120 -34.77 -3.28 -22.57
C ARG A 120 -35.77 -2.63 -23.51
N THR A 121 -36.10 -1.36 -23.28
CA THR A 121 -37.17 -0.64 -23.98
C THR A 121 -36.64 0.47 -24.89
N SER A 122 -35.51 1.09 -24.54
CA SER A 122 -34.91 2.19 -25.30
C SER A 122 -33.64 1.76 -26.03
N LYS A 123 -33.49 2.21 -27.29
CA LYS A 123 -32.26 2.07 -28.08
C LYS A 123 -31.39 3.33 -28.06
N ALA A 124 -31.74 4.33 -27.25
CA ALA A 124 -30.96 5.55 -27.16
C ALA A 124 -29.56 5.27 -26.58
N TRP A 125 -28.59 6.09 -26.99
CA TRP A 125 -27.24 6.02 -26.45
C TRP A 125 -27.25 6.21 -24.93
N HIS A 126 -26.52 5.35 -24.21
CA HIS A 126 -26.48 5.31 -22.73
C HIS A 126 -27.85 5.09 -22.05
N ALA A 127 -28.87 4.58 -22.75
CA ALA A 127 -30.11 4.18 -22.08
C ALA A 127 -29.87 2.97 -21.17
N TYR A 128 -30.31 3.08 -19.92
CA TYR A 128 -30.19 2.01 -18.92
C TYR A 128 -31.50 1.85 -18.15
N ASP A 129 -31.70 0.64 -17.62
CA ASP A 129 -32.76 0.31 -16.68
C ASP A 129 -32.10 -0.05 -15.33
N GLU A 130 -32.85 0.07 -14.23
CA GLU A 130 -32.37 -0.32 -12.90
C GLU A 130 -32.32 -1.85 -12.75
N ILE A 131 -31.37 -2.34 -11.94
CA ILE A 131 -31.24 -3.77 -11.66
C ILE A 131 -32.40 -4.18 -10.74
N PRO A 132 -33.26 -5.13 -11.14
CA PRO A 132 -34.38 -5.54 -10.30
C PRO A 132 -33.86 -6.25 -9.05
N THR A 133 -34.33 -5.80 -7.89
CA THR A 133 -34.11 -6.51 -6.62
C THR A 133 -34.87 -7.84 -6.63
N PRO A 134 -34.32 -8.92 -6.06
CA PRO A 134 -35.06 -10.16 -5.90
C PRO A 134 -36.32 -9.92 -5.06
N PRO A 135 -37.44 -10.62 -5.37
CA PRO A 135 -38.64 -10.51 -4.56
C PRO A 135 -38.35 -10.97 -3.13
N VAL A 136 -38.99 -10.31 -2.17
CA VAL A 136 -38.87 -10.66 -0.75
C VAL A 136 -39.35 -12.12 -0.56
N PRO A 137 -38.55 -12.99 0.09
CA PRO A 137 -38.97 -14.37 0.35
C PRO A 137 -40.30 -14.43 1.12
N GLN A 138 -41.17 -15.37 0.75
CA GLN A 138 -42.49 -15.51 1.37
C GLN A 138 -42.41 -15.74 2.89
N SER A 139 -41.35 -16.40 3.36
CA SER A 139 -41.05 -16.60 4.79
C SER A 139 -40.90 -15.30 5.60
N VAL A 140 -40.62 -14.16 4.94
CA VAL A 140 -40.55 -12.84 5.55
C VAL A 140 -41.93 -12.16 5.52
N LEU A 141 -42.70 -12.36 4.45
CA LEU A 141 -44.05 -11.81 4.29
C LEU A 141 -45.09 -12.48 5.20
N ASP A 142 -44.89 -13.76 5.50
CA ASP A 142 -45.79 -14.55 6.35
C ASP A 142 -45.65 -14.24 7.85
N LYS A 143 -44.66 -13.41 8.23
CA LYS A 143 -44.45 -13.04 9.63
C LYS A 143 -45.45 -11.95 10.03
N PRO A 144 -46.30 -12.19 11.05
CA PRO A 144 -47.41 -11.30 11.37
C PRO A 144 -47.00 -9.93 11.95
N ASN A 145 -45.74 -9.73 12.36
CA ASN A 145 -45.23 -8.45 12.89
C ASN A 145 -43.75 -8.23 12.52
N LEU A 146 -43.42 -7.02 12.05
CA LEU A 146 -42.06 -6.57 11.74
C LEU A 146 -41.12 -6.59 12.97
N GLU A 147 -41.65 -6.42 14.19
CA GLU A 147 -40.85 -6.38 15.43
C GLU A 147 -40.14 -7.70 15.74
N ASN A 148 -40.71 -8.85 15.35
CA ASN A 148 -40.07 -10.16 15.52
C ASN A 148 -39.13 -10.53 14.36
N SER A 149 -39.09 -9.72 13.29
CA SER A 149 -38.35 -10.02 12.07
C SER A 149 -36.91 -9.49 12.11
N LEU A 150 -36.67 -8.42 12.88
CA LEU A 150 -35.33 -7.84 13.08
C LEU A 150 -34.40 -8.73 13.94
N GLY A 151 -34.94 -9.74 14.64
CA GLY A 151 -34.17 -10.66 15.47
C GLY A 151 -33.49 -11.81 14.71
N GLU A 152 -33.93 -12.13 13.50
CA GLU A 152 -33.38 -13.28 12.74
C GLU A 152 -32.29 -12.89 11.72
N GLU A 153 -32.26 -11.64 11.26
CA GLU A 153 -31.30 -11.16 10.26
C GLU A 153 -30.16 -10.32 10.85
N GLN A 154 -29.98 -10.42 12.17
CA GLN A 154 -28.81 -9.92 12.86
C GLN A 154 -28.31 -10.97 13.85
N LYS A 155 -28.02 -12.18 13.36
CA LYS A 155 -27.00 -12.97 14.05
C LYS A 155 -25.79 -12.06 14.14
N PRO A 156 -25.30 -11.71 15.34
CA PRO A 156 -24.13 -10.84 15.45
C PRO A 156 -23.06 -11.48 14.60
N GLN A 157 -22.63 -10.77 13.55
CA GLN A 157 -21.44 -11.20 12.84
C GLN A 157 -20.36 -11.32 13.91
N PRO A 158 -19.70 -12.48 14.01
CA PRO A 158 -18.65 -12.64 14.99
C PRO A 158 -17.65 -11.49 14.75
N PRO A 159 -17.13 -10.83 15.81
CA PRO A 159 -16.27 -9.66 15.66
C PRO A 159 -15.21 -9.92 14.60
N ARG A 160 -14.83 -8.91 13.81
CA ARG A 160 -14.03 -9.00 12.55
C ARG A 160 -12.78 -9.92 12.60
N GLN A 161 -12.29 -10.25 13.79
CA GLN A 161 -11.22 -11.23 14.04
C GLN A 161 -11.70 -12.70 13.98
N GLU A 162 -12.87 -13.00 14.52
CA GLU A 162 -13.48 -14.34 14.53
C GLU A 162 -14.02 -14.73 13.14
N TRP A 163 -14.54 -13.78 12.34
CA TRP A 163 -14.94 -14.06 10.96
C TRP A 163 -13.75 -14.43 10.06
N LYS A 164 -12.59 -13.80 10.28
CA LYS A 164 -11.34 -14.18 9.60
C LYS A 164 -10.89 -15.58 10.01
N LEU A 165 -11.02 -15.93 11.29
CA LEU A 165 -10.70 -17.27 11.79
C LEU A 165 -11.67 -18.33 11.27
N ASP A 166 -12.96 -18.04 11.14
CA ASP A 166 -13.96 -19.00 10.61
C ASP A 166 -13.79 -19.22 9.11
N ILE A 167 -13.55 -18.16 8.33
CA ILE A 167 -13.20 -18.29 6.90
C ILE A 167 -11.87 -19.03 6.73
N TRP A 168 -10.86 -18.72 7.54
CA TRP A 168 -9.57 -19.40 7.48
C TRP A 168 -9.72 -20.89 7.83
N ARG A 169 -10.50 -21.22 8.88
CA ARG A 169 -10.80 -22.59 9.32
C ARG A 169 -11.51 -23.40 8.24
N ARG A 170 -12.59 -22.85 7.66
CA ARG A 170 -13.32 -23.48 6.54
C ARG A 170 -12.45 -23.66 5.30
N ARG A 171 -11.51 -22.74 5.03
CA ARG A 171 -10.58 -22.81 3.89
C ARG A 171 -9.43 -23.79 4.12
N THR A 172 -9.00 -23.99 5.37
CA THR A 172 -7.96 -24.96 5.74
C THR A 172 -8.48 -26.39 5.84
N GLU A 173 -9.74 -26.58 6.27
CA GLU A 173 -10.35 -27.91 6.43
C GLU A 173 -10.63 -28.57 5.08
N ASP A 174 -10.97 -27.82 4.03
CA ASP A 174 -11.43 -28.44 2.79
C ASP A 174 -10.32 -28.93 1.84
N LYS A 175 -9.12 -28.33 1.78
CA LYS A 175 -8.07 -28.79 0.81
C LYS A 175 -6.59 -28.56 1.19
N MET A 176 -6.23 -28.13 2.40
CA MET A 176 -4.81 -27.78 2.73
C MET A 176 -4.28 -28.32 4.07
N GLY A 177 -5.07 -29.09 4.82
CA GLY A 177 -4.65 -29.59 6.14
C GLY A 177 -3.41 -30.49 6.12
N GLU A 178 -3.28 -31.37 5.13
CA GLU A 178 -2.14 -32.32 5.06
C GLU A 178 -0.89 -31.73 4.38
N ALA A 179 -1.06 -30.79 3.45
CA ALA A 179 0.06 -30.22 2.69
C ALA A 179 0.87 -29.18 3.49
N LEU A 180 0.24 -28.44 4.40
CA LEU A 180 0.92 -27.38 5.17
C LEU A 180 1.65 -27.88 6.41
N GLN A 181 1.23 -29.01 6.99
CA GLN A 181 1.95 -29.60 8.13
C GLN A 181 3.34 -30.10 7.74
N GLY A 182 3.52 -30.60 6.50
CA GLY A 182 4.82 -31.00 5.97
C GLY A 182 5.76 -29.83 5.68
N ILE A 183 5.24 -28.68 5.25
CA ILE A 183 6.06 -27.51 4.88
C ILE A 183 6.45 -26.67 6.11
N HIS A 184 5.58 -26.56 7.11
CA HIS A 184 5.86 -25.76 8.32
C HIS A 184 6.98 -26.37 9.19
N GLN A 185 7.12 -27.70 9.21
CA GLN A 185 8.21 -28.38 9.93
C GLN A 185 9.58 -28.29 9.21
N GLN A 186 9.60 -28.02 7.90
CA GLN A 186 10.86 -27.92 7.14
C GLN A 186 11.46 -26.49 7.11
N ILE A 187 10.68 -25.44 7.38
CA ILE A 187 11.11 -24.05 7.11
C ILE A 187 11.31 -23.22 8.41
N CYS A 188 10.74 -23.63 9.55
CA CYS A 188 10.83 -22.85 10.79
C CYS A 188 11.70 -23.55 11.86
N PRO A 189 12.95 -23.11 12.09
CA PRO A 189 13.65 -23.45 13.33
C PRO A 189 12.97 -22.74 14.51
N THR A 190 12.70 -23.52 15.54
CA THR A 190 11.89 -23.23 16.75
C THR A 190 12.55 -22.27 17.74
N ASP A 191 12.98 -21.09 17.29
CA ASP A 191 13.51 -20.05 18.20
C ASP A 191 12.68 -18.75 18.15
N PRO A 192 11.70 -18.58 19.06
CA PRO A 192 10.88 -17.38 19.15
C PRO A 192 11.63 -16.14 19.64
N THR A 193 12.92 -16.24 20.02
CA THR A 193 13.72 -15.07 20.44
C THR A 193 14.33 -14.29 19.29
N LYS A 194 14.31 -14.86 18.06
CA LYS A 194 15.03 -14.30 16.91
C LYS A 194 14.24 -13.29 16.07
N TYR A 195 12.92 -13.19 16.25
CA TYR A 195 12.06 -12.28 15.51
C TYR A 195 11.06 -11.60 16.46
N PRO A 196 11.23 -10.32 16.80
CA PRO A 196 10.21 -9.61 17.56
C PRO A 196 8.92 -9.55 16.73
N PRO A 197 7.74 -9.58 17.38
CA PRO A 197 6.46 -9.53 16.69
C PRO A 197 6.38 -8.26 15.81
N PRO A 198 5.67 -8.32 14.66
CA PRO A 198 5.50 -7.17 13.79
C PRO A 198 4.95 -6.00 14.61
N THR A 199 5.71 -4.91 14.64
CA THR A 199 5.29 -3.67 15.28
C THR A 199 3.97 -3.24 14.68
N GLU A 200 3.03 -2.86 15.55
CA GLU A 200 1.65 -2.52 15.20
C GLU A 200 1.56 -1.63 13.95
N LEU A 201 0.76 -2.06 12.97
CA LEU A 201 0.50 -1.28 11.75
C LEU A 201 -0.25 -0.01 12.13
N ILE A 202 0.38 1.16 11.98
CA ILE A 202 -0.23 2.44 12.28
C ILE A 202 -1.20 2.80 11.15
N ASN A 203 -2.50 2.85 11.46
CA ASN A 203 -3.51 3.39 10.55
C ASN A 203 -3.47 4.93 10.59
N ILE A 204 -2.85 5.52 9.57
CA ILE A 204 -2.65 6.96 9.43
C ILE A 204 -3.96 7.76 9.32
N ASN A 205 -5.08 7.10 8.98
CA ASN A 205 -6.38 7.77 8.83
C ASN A 205 -7.13 7.88 10.16
N THR A 206 -6.76 7.11 11.19
CA THR A 206 -7.44 7.13 12.49
C THR A 206 -6.58 7.65 13.64
N ASN A 207 -5.25 7.69 13.48
CA ASN A 207 -4.34 8.23 14.50
C ASN A 207 -3.06 8.78 13.84
N PRO A 208 -3.03 10.07 13.43
CA PRO A 208 -1.82 10.66 12.89
C PRO A 208 -0.75 10.73 14.00
N PRO A 209 0.49 10.25 13.75
CA PRO A 209 1.54 10.30 14.76
C PRO A 209 1.91 11.73 15.11
N SER A 210 2.12 11.98 16.39
CA SER A 210 2.55 13.29 16.88
C SER A 210 3.94 13.64 16.35
N ARG A 211 4.24 14.95 16.26
CA ARG A 211 5.59 15.43 15.88
C ARG A 211 6.71 14.83 16.73
N ALA A 212 6.42 14.50 17.99
CA ALA A 212 7.38 13.87 18.90
C ALA A 212 7.71 12.42 18.51
N GLU A 213 6.71 11.66 18.04
CA GLU A 213 6.88 10.27 17.59
C GLU A 213 7.64 10.21 16.26
N ILE A 214 7.34 11.13 15.34
CA ILE A 214 8.08 11.29 14.08
C ILE A 214 9.55 11.62 14.37
N ALA A 215 9.83 12.54 15.30
CA ALA A 215 11.19 12.90 15.68
C ALA A 215 11.95 11.72 16.32
N LYS A 216 11.27 10.88 17.10
CA LYS A 216 11.86 9.68 17.72
C LYS A 216 12.21 8.62 16.68
N GLY A 217 11.35 8.39 15.68
CA GLY A 217 11.62 7.48 14.57
C GLY A 217 12.78 7.93 13.67
N ILE A 218 12.92 9.24 13.42
CA ILE A 218 14.06 9.79 12.66
C ILE A 218 15.37 9.60 13.44
N LYS A 219 15.33 9.69 14.77
CA LYS A 219 16.53 9.52 15.62
C LYS A 219 17.03 8.08 15.68
N SER A 220 16.16 7.09 15.52
CA SER A 220 16.53 5.66 15.50
C SER A 220 17.04 5.16 14.14
N LEU A 221 17.02 6.01 13.12
CA LEU A 221 17.53 5.71 11.76
C LEU A 221 18.96 6.25 11.53
N LYS A 222 19.56 6.88 12.53
CA LYS A 222 20.98 7.25 12.57
C LYS A 222 21.75 6.28 13.44
#